data_AF-A0A7W6FUG1-F1
#
_entry.id   AF-A0A7W6FUG1-F1
#
_cell.length_a   1.000
_cell.length_b   1.000
_cell.length_c   1.000
_cell.angle_alpha   90.00
_cell.angle_beta   90.00
_cell.angle_gamma   90.00
#
_symmetry.space_group_name_H-M   'P 1'
#
loop_
_entity.id
_entity.type
_entity.pdbx_description
1 polymer ?
#
loop_
_entity_poly.entity_id
_entity_poly.type
_entity_poly.pdbx_seq_one_letter_code
_entity_poly.pdbx_strand_id
1 'polypeptide(L)'
;MTTLKEFEDALKAHGLRSALDVLELLRKRDKAKRSLNPARRVTGRKMTPELARQILHLHETTGQTQQEIAFQLGVNQGRVNEVIKRGKWLTENPEAPEAKARDAALQRMRRPAPPAKASAKPPIKPATARRRAPPSPQLSLGDF
;
A
#
# COMPACT_ATOMS: atom_id res chain seq x y z
N MET A 1 3.17 20.58 -27.63
CA MET A 1 2.91 19.26 -27.01
C MET A 1 1.59 18.78 -27.57
N THR A 2 1.60 17.84 -28.50
CA THR A 2 0.35 17.30 -29.06
C THR A 2 -0.17 16.19 -28.16
N THR A 3 -1.44 16.27 -27.78
CA THR A 3 -2.08 15.23 -26.96
C THR A 3 -2.57 14.07 -27.84
N LEU A 4 -2.70 12.85 -27.28
CA LEU A 4 -3.25 11.70 -28.02
C LEU A 4 -4.65 11.98 -28.57
N LYS A 5 -5.42 12.83 -27.87
CA LYS A 5 -6.75 13.25 -28.27
C LYS A 5 -6.72 14.16 -29.50
N GLU A 6 -5.79 15.10 -29.55
CA GLU A 6 -5.60 15.97 -30.74
C GLU A 6 -5.19 15.15 -31.97
N PHE A 7 -4.43 14.07 -31.80
CA PHE A 7 -4.09 13.15 -32.88
C PHE A 7 -5.31 12.34 -33.37
N GLU A 8 -6.13 11.81 -32.44
CA GLU A 8 -7.39 11.15 -32.78
C GLU A 8 -8.34 12.08 -33.56
N ASP A 9 -8.44 13.34 -33.14
CA ASP A 9 -9.34 14.33 -33.77
C ASP A 9 -8.83 14.76 -35.15
N ALA A 10 -7.51 14.86 -35.35
CA ALA A 10 -6.92 15.06 -36.68
C ALA A 10 -7.20 13.87 -37.62
N LEU A 11 -7.07 12.63 -37.14
CA LEU A 11 -7.36 11.44 -37.95
C LEU A 11 -8.84 11.36 -38.37
N LYS A 12 -9.76 11.77 -37.48
CA LYS A 12 -11.18 11.90 -37.81
C LYS A 12 -11.44 12.97 -38.85
N ALA A 13 -10.82 14.15 -38.71
CA ALA A 13 -10.95 15.25 -39.65
C ALA A 13 -10.46 14.87 -41.06
N HIS A 14 -9.41 14.07 -41.15
CA HIS A 14 -8.88 13.54 -42.42
C HIS A 14 -9.58 12.28 -42.93
N GLY A 15 -10.59 11.75 -42.21
CA GLY A 15 -11.37 10.58 -42.64
C GLY A 15 -10.57 9.26 -42.66
N LEU A 16 -9.45 9.19 -41.94
CA LEU A 16 -8.55 8.03 -41.93
C LEU A 16 -9.07 6.91 -41.01
N ARG A 17 -10.15 6.26 -41.43
CA ARG A 17 -10.86 5.22 -40.65
C ARG A 17 -9.96 4.04 -40.26
N SER A 18 -9.11 3.57 -41.17
CA SER A 18 -8.17 2.48 -40.88
C SER A 18 -7.16 2.83 -39.78
N ALA A 19 -6.74 4.09 -39.68
CA ALA A 19 -5.84 4.54 -38.62
C ALA A 19 -6.55 4.61 -37.25
N LEU A 20 -7.84 4.94 -37.23
CA LEU A 20 -8.67 4.90 -36.02
C LEU A 20 -8.86 3.47 -35.53
N ASP A 21 -9.07 2.50 -36.43
CA ASP A 21 -9.18 1.08 -36.07
C ASP A 21 -7.90 0.54 -35.42
N VAL A 22 -6.74 0.95 -35.95
CA VAL A 22 -5.43 0.62 -35.36
C VAL A 22 -5.26 1.25 -33.98
N LEU A 23 -5.67 2.51 -33.79
CA LEU A 23 -5.65 3.16 -32.47
C LEU A 23 -6.53 2.43 -31.46
N GLU A 24 -7.72 2.00 -31.85
CA GLU A 24 -8.58 1.20 -30.98
C GLU A 24 -7.96 -0.14 -30.59
N LEU A 25 -7.34 -0.84 -31.54
CA LEU A 25 -6.64 -2.09 -31.27
C LEU A 25 -5.48 -1.89 -30.29
N LEU A 26 -4.71 -0.82 -30.48
CA LEU A 26 -3.62 -0.46 -29.57
C LEU A 26 -4.15 -0.12 -28.18
N ARG A 27 -5.26 0.63 -28.07
CA ARG A 27 -5.91 0.97 -26.79
C ARG A 27 -6.42 -0.27 -26.06
N LYS A 28 -7.01 -1.24 -26.79
CA LYS A 28 -7.44 -2.53 -26.25
C LYS A 28 -6.25 -3.34 -25.72
N ARG A 29 -5.14 -3.38 -26.46
CA ARG A 29 -3.90 -4.04 -26.06
C ARG A 29 -3.28 -3.40 -24.82
N ASP A 30 -3.25 -2.06 -24.78
CA ASP A 30 -2.71 -1.31 -23.64
C ASP A 30 -3.59 -1.50 -22.40
N LYS A 31 -4.91 -1.47 -22.55
CA LYS A 31 -5.85 -1.77 -21.46
C LYS A 31 -5.68 -3.20 -20.93
N ALA A 32 -5.43 -4.17 -21.81
CA ALA A 32 -5.17 -5.55 -21.42
C ALA A 32 -3.82 -5.74 -20.70
N LYS A 33 -2.80 -4.97 -21.10
CA LYS A 33 -1.48 -4.95 -20.45
C LYS A 33 -1.42 -4.10 -19.19
N ARG A 34 -2.40 -3.20 -19.00
CA ARG A 34 -2.49 -2.34 -17.82
C ARG A 34 -2.74 -3.22 -16.61
N SER A 35 -1.66 -3.53 -15.91
CA SER A 35 -1.70 -4.19 -14.62
C SER A 35 -2.50 -3.29 -13.66
N LEU A 36 -3.71 -3.73 -13.31
CA LEU A 36 -4.48 -3.19 -12.19
C LEU A 36 -3.91 -3.70 -10.87
N ASN A 37 -2.59 -3.81 -10.74
CA ASN A 37 -1.99 -4.06 -9.45
C ASN A 37 -2.47 -2.93 -8.54
N PRO A 38 -3.20 -3.23 -7.44
CA PRO A 38 -3.51 -2.24 -6.44
C PRO A 38 -2.22 -1.52 -6.13
N ALA A 39 -2.24 -0.18 -6.05
CA ALA A 39 -1.06 0.59 -5.70
C ALA A 39 -0.45 -0.08 -4.47
N ARG A 40 0.63 -0.84 -4.66
CA ARG A 40 1.26 -1.56 -3.57
C ARG A 40 1.69 -0.42 -2.69
N ARG A 41 1.04 -0.26 -1.53
CA ARG A 41 1.57 0.56 -0.46
C ARG A 41 3.01 0.13 -0.38
N VAL A 42 3.94 1.01 -0.74
CA VAL A 42 5.36 0.74 -0.58
C VAL A 42 5.47 0.55 0.93
N THR A 43 5.40 -0.70 1.37
CA THR A 43 5.59 -1.07 2.75
C THR A 43 7.08 -0.86 2.94
N GLY A 44 7.45 0.40 3.14
CA GLY A 44 8.81 0.77 3.47
C GLY A 44 9.25 -0.09 4.65
N ARG A 45 10.54 -0.36 4.69
CA ARG A 45 11.19 -1.17 5.73
C ARG A 45 10.57 -0.87 7.10
N LYS A 46 10.27 -1.93 7.86
CA LYS A 46 9.67 -1.79 9.19
C LYS A 46 10.54 -0.87 10.05
N MET A 47 9.89 0.03 10.80
CA MET A 47 10.62 0.90 11.71
C MET A 47 11.23 0.11 12.85
N THR A 48 12.48 0.47 13.15
CA THR A 48 13.26 -0.06 14.26
C THR A 48 13.96 1.12 14.95
N PRO A 49 14.25 1.04 16.25
CA PRO A 49 14.95 2.10 16.96
C PRO A 49 16.31 2.48 16.37
N GLU A 50 17.01 1.50 15.82
CA GLU A 50 18.29 1.66 15.15
C GLU A 50 18.13 2.47 13.85
N LEU A 51 17.07 2.20 13.10
CA LEU A 51 16.74 2.95 11.88
C LEU A 51 16.26 4.38 12.19
N ALA A 52 15.56 4.58 13.31
CA ALA A 52 15.19 5.92 13.77
C ALA A 52 16.42 6.76 14.17
N ARG A 53 17.39 6.15 14.86
CA ARG A 53 18.69 6.78 15.16
C ARG A 53 19.45 7.14 13.87
N GLN A 54 19.46 6.25 12.89
CA GLN A 54 20.08 6.50 11.60
C GLN A 54 19.41 7.65 10.82
N ILE A 55 18.08 7.76 10.88
CA ILE A 55 17.32 8.87 10.29
C ILE A 55 17.72 10.21 10.92
N LEU A 56 17.80 10.28 12.26
CA LEU A 56 18.22 11.51 12.94
C LEU A 56 19.65 11.89 12.57
N HIS A 57 20.56 10.91 12.55
CA HIS A 57 21.95 11.14 12.17
C HIS A 57 22.06 11.72 10.75
N LEU A 58 21.36 11.15 9.76
CA LEU A 58 21.39 11.65 8.37
C LEU A 58 20.78 13.04 8.25
N HIS A 59 19.70 13.32 8.99
CA HIS A 59 19.05 14.63 9.00
C HIS A 59 19.97 15.71 9.60
N GLU A 60 20.65 15.41 10.71
CA GLU A 60 21.54 16.35 11.40
C GLU A 60 22.85 16.59 10.66
N THR A 61 23.44 15.54 10.08
CA THR A 61 24.79 15.62 9.50
C THR A 61 24.82 16.02 8.03
N THR A 62 23.82 15.59 7.25
CA THR A 62 23.89 15.71 5.78
C THR A 62 22.96 16.81 5.26
N GLY A 63 22.05 17.34 6.10
CA GLY A 63 21.06 18.34 5.68
C GLY A 63 20.10 17.85 4.60
N GLN A 64 20.04 16.52 4.39
CA GLN A 64 19.16 15.90 3.40
C GLN A 64 17.70 16.16 3.72
N THR A 65 16.89 16.27 2.67
CA THR A 65 15.44 16.34 2.81
C THR A 65 14.88 15.00 3.30
N GLN A 66 13.71 15.05 3.94
CA GLN A 66 13.03 13.85 4.43
C GLN A 66 12.72 12.84 3.32
N GLN A 67 12.50 13.32 2.09
CA GLN A 67 12.23 12.47 0.93
C GLN A 67 13.50 11.71 0.48
N GLU A 68 14.65 12.39 0.49
CA GLU A 68 15.94 11.78 0.16
C GLU A 68 16.32 10.72 1.19
N ILE A 69 16.19 11.03 2.49
CA ILE A 69 16.41 10.05 3.58
C ILE A 69 15.46 8.86 3.43
N ALA A 70 14.18 9.12 3.11
CA ALA A 70 13.19 8.09 2.91
C ALA A 70 13.53 7.16 1.73
N PHE A 71 14.00 7.74 0.62
CA PHE A 71 14.43 7.01 -0.56
C PHE A 71 15.68 6.17 -0.28
N GLN A 72 16.70 6.78 0.34
CA GLN A 72 17.97 6.12 0.68
C GLN A 72 17.77 4.94 1.63
N LEU A 73 16.91 5.08 2.64
CA LEU A 73 16.65 4.03 3.64
C LEU A 73 15.53 3.07 3.25
N GLY A 74 14.82 3.32 2.14
CA GLY A 74 13.69 2.50 1.69
C GLY A 74 12.51 2.54 2.66
N VAL A 75 12.23 3.70 3.26
CA VAL A 75 11.19 3.90 4.27
C VAL A 75 10.15 4.90 3.77
N ASN A 76 8.99 4.95 4.44
CA ASN A 76 7.97 5.93 4.08
C ASN A 76 8.33 7.32 4.63
N GLN A 77 8.20 8.37 3.81
CA GLN A 77 8.53 9.74 4.20
C GLN A 77 7.74 10.24 5.42
N GLY A 78 6.47 9.82 5.58
CA GLY A 78 5.69 10.12 6.77
C GLY A 78 6.31 9.55 8.06
N ARG A 79 6.94 8.36 7.98
CA ARG A 79 7.65 7.76 9.12
C ARG A 79 8.91 8.55 9.47
N VAL A 80 9.65 9.02 8.47
CA VAL A 80 10.83 9.89 8.67
C VAL A 80 10.42 11.18 9.38
N ASN A 81 9.33 11.82 8.96
CA ASN A 81 8.79 13.01 9.61
C ASN A 81 8.38 12.76 11.07
N GLU A 82 7.78 11.59 11.37
CA GLU A 82 7.41 11.23 12.74
C GLU A 82 8.62 10.99 13.65
N VAL A 83 9.71 10.42 13.13
CA VAL A 83 10.99 10.30 13.85
C VAL A 83 11.55 11.69 14.16
N ILE A 84 11.63 12.57 13.17
CA ILE A 84 12.22 13.91 13.33
C ILE A 84 11.38 14.79 14.27
N LYS A 85 10.04 14.82 14.09
CA LYS A 85 9.16 15.73 14.85
C LYS A 85 8.81 15.24 16.25
N ARG A 86 8.67 13.93 16.43
CA ARG A 86 8.09 13.33 17.65
C ARG A 86 9.01 12.31 18.32
N GLY A 87 10.18 12.02 17.74
CA GLY A 87 11.10 11.02 18.28
C GLY A 87 10.51 9.61 18.33
N LYS A 88 9.50 9.30 17.50
CA LYS A 88 8.89 7.97 17.50
C LYS A 88 9.94 6.91 17.17
N TRP A 89 9.76 5.72 17.73
CA TRP A 89 10.68 4.58 17.61
C TRP A 89 12.04 4.75 18.32
N LEU A 90 12.37 5.90 18.91
CA LEU A 90 13.64 6.08 19.64
C LEU A 90 13.63 5.48 21.05
N THR A 91 12.45 5.35 21.68
CA THR A 91 12.37 4.88 23.07
C THR A 91 12.40 3.36 23.13
N GLU A 92 13.51 2.82 23.65
CA GLU A 92 13.59 1.45 24.16
C GLU A 92 12.91 1.37 25.54
N ASN A 93 11.63 1.74 25.64
CA ASN A 93 10.90 1.51 26.87
C ASN A 93 10.63 -0.01 26.96
N PRO A 94 11.24 -0.76 27.89
CA PRO A 94 11.11 -2.22 27.95
C PRO A 94 9.66 -2.68 28.19
N GLU A 95 8.78 -1.79 28.66
CA GLU A 95 7.35 -2.07 28.81
C GLU A 95 6.50 -1.77 27.57
N ALA A 96 7.06 -1.12 26.54
CA ALA A 96 6.33 -0.77 25.34
C ALA A 96 5.86 -2.03 24.58
N PRO A 97 4.64 -2.03 24.02
CA PRO A 97 4.11 -3.19 23.30
C PRO A 97 4.96 -3.56 22.07
N GLU A 98 5.68 -2.59 21.50
CA GLU A 98 6.59 -2.78 20.36
C GLU A 98 7.87 -3.54 20.76
N ALA A 99 8.41 -3.31 21.97
CA ALA A 99 9.56 -4.04 22.51
C ALA A 99 9.19 -5.50 22.81
N LYS A 100 8.02 -5.72 23.45
CA LYS A 100 7.46 -7.06 23.67
C LYS A 100 7.24 -7.83 22.36
N ALA A 101 6.80 -7.14 21.30
CA ALA A 101 6.64 -7.74 19.98
C ALA A 101 7.98 -8.11 19.32
N ARG A 102 9.03 -7.29 19.50
CA ARG A 102 10.39 -7.56 19.01
C ARG A 102 11.01 -8.75 19.74
N ASP A 103 10.94 -8.78 21.06
CA ASP A 103 11.48 -9.88 21.86
C ASP A 103 10.73 -11.19 21.61
N ALA A 104 9.41 -11.14 21.49
CA ALA A 104 8.62 -12.30 21.08
C ALA A 104 9.00 -12.80 19.67
N ALA A 105 9.31 -11.90 18.73
CA ALA A 105 9.75 -12.28 17.40
C ALA A 105 11.18 -12.87 17.40
N LEU A 106 12.11 -12.28 18.16
CA LEU A 106 13.47 -12.80 18.32
C LEU A 106 13.46 -14.19 18.98
N GLN A 107 12.62 -14.38 20.00
CA GLN A 107 12.46 -15.68 20.66
C GLN A 107 11.86 -16.74 19.73
N ARG A 108 10.94 -16.37 18.82
CA ARG A 108 10.41 -17.29 17.80
C ARG A 108 11.46 -17.66 16.75
N MET A 109 12.37 -16.75 16.40
CA MET A 109 13.47 -17.03 15.46
C MET A 109 14.60 -17.84 16.10
N ARG A 110 14.86 -17.67 17.40
CA ARG A 110 15.85 -18.44 18.15
C ARG A 110 15.39 -19.84 18.51
N ARG A 111 14.06 -20.10 18.58
CA ARG A 111 13.54 -21.45 18.76
C ARG A 111 13.66 -22.20 17.43
N PRO A 112 14.31 -23.38 17.37
CA PRO A 112 14.19 -24.23 16.19
C PRO A 112 12.71 -24.51 15.94
N ALA A 113 12.28 -24.32 14.70
CA ALA A 113 10.87 -24.48 14.33
C ALA A 113 10.38 -25.87 14.77
N PRO A 114 9.33 -25.97 15.60
CA PRO A 114 8.71 -27.27 15.82
C PRO A 114 8.15 -27.77 14.49
N PRO A 115 8.21 -29.07 14.19
CA PRO A 115 7.68 -29.62 12.95
C PRO A 115 6.23 -29.15 12.80
N ALA A 116 5.90 -28.68 11.59
CA ALA A 116 4.60 -28.11 11.25
C ALA A 116 3.48 -29.08 11.65
N LYS A 117 2.87 -28.84 12.82
CA LYS A 117 1.59 -29.46 13.15
C LYS A 117 0.59 -28.83 12.21
N ALA A 118 0.10 -29.66 11.29
CA ALA A 118 -1.00 -29.39 10.39
C ALA A 118 -2.04 -28.51 11.10
N SER A 119 -2.42 -27.44 10.41
CA SER A 119 -3.51 -26.54 10.78
C SER A 119 -4.75 -27.35 11.17
N ALA A 120 -4.93 -27.57 12.46
CA ALA A 120 -6.20 -28.03 13.01
C ALA A 120 -7.21 -26.92 12.72
N LYS A 121 -8.03 -27.15 11.69
CA LYS A 121 -9.22 -26.34 11.39
C LYS A 121 -9.99 -26.14 12.70
N PRO A 122 -10.33 -24.90 13.09
CA PRO A 122 -11.22 -24.72 14.22
C PRO A 122 -12.57 -25.38 13.90
N PRO A 123 -13.18 -26.11 14.85
CA PRO A 123 -14.47 -26.76 14.62
C PRO A 123 -15.54 -25.67 14.42
N ILE A 124 -16.26 -25.77 13.30
CA ILE A 124 -17.43 -24.95 13.00
C ILE A 124 -18.49 -25.31 14.04
N LYS A 125 -18.72 -24.42 15.01
CA LYS A 125 -19.87 -24.50 15.90
C LYS A 125 -21.11 -24.02 15.14
N PRO A 126 -22.23 -24.77 15.11
CA PRO A 126 -23.46 -24.29 14.50
C PRO A 126 -24.13 -23.32 15.47
N ALA A 127 -24.17 -22.03 15.11
CA ALA A 127 -24.89 -21.01 15.86
C ALA A 127 -26.05 -20.48 14.99
N THR A 128 -27.20 -21.12 15.19
CA THR A 128 -28.53 -20.50 15.37
C THR A 128 -28.88 -19.26 14.55
N ALA A 129 -29.92 -19.43 13.73
CA ALA A 129 -30.64 -18.39 12.99
C ALA A 129 -30.80 -17.07 13.78
N ARG A 130 -30.19 -16.00 13.28
CA ARG A 130 -30.59 -14.62 13.61
C ARG A 130 -31.41 -14.06 12.46
N ARG A 131 -32.63 -13.66 12.84
CA ARG A 131 -33.67 -13.03 12.01
C ARG A 131 -33.11 -11.89 11.16
N ARG A 132 -33.54 -11.86 9.89
CA ARG A 132 -33.39 -10.75 8.95
C ARG A 132 -33.96 -9.47 9.55
N ALA A 133 -33.16 -8.40 9.59
CA ALA A 133 -33.65 -7.04 9.74
C ALA A 133 -33.94 -6.45 8.33
N PRO A 134 -34.97 -5.59 8.19
CA PRO A 134 -35.50 -5.16 6.88
C PRO A 134 -34.58 -4.18 6.14
N PRO A 135 -34.67 -4.11 4.79
CA PRO A 135 -33.89 -3.18 3.97
C PRO A 135 -34.38 -1.73 4.11
N SER A 136 -33.44 -0.81 4.31
CA SER A 136 -33.66 0.65 4.30
C SER A 136 -34.00 1.17 2.89
N PRO A 137 -34.75 2.28 2.76
CA PRO A 137 -35.56 2.57 1.59
C PRO A 137 -34.78 3.11 0.38
N GLN A 138 -35.26 2.72 -0.80
CA GLN A 138 -34.87 3.22 -2.12
C GLN A 138 -35.02 4.74 -2.21
N LEU A 139 -33.99 5.40 -2.75
CA LEU A 139 -34.12 6.74 -3.31
C LEU A 139 -34.99 6.64 -4.57
N SER A 140 -36.23 7.10 -4.48
CA SER A 140 -37.10 7.31 -5.63
C SER A 140 -36.56 8.50 -6.43
N LEU A 141 -35.94 8.24 -7.59
CA LEU A 141 -35.73 9.26 -8.61
C LEU A 141 -36.81 9.06 -9.67
N GLY A 142 -37.80 9.93 -9.64
CA GLY A 142 -38.86 9.96 -10.63
C GLY A 142 -39.97 10.89 -10.15
N ASP A 143 -39.99 12.12 -10.65
CA ASP A 143 -41.18 12.54 -11.37
C ASP A 143 -40.81 13.51 -12.50
N PHE A 144 -41.65 13.42 -13.53
CA PHE A 144 -41.54 14.00 -14.88
C PHE A 144 -41.72 15.53 -14.92
#